data_AF-A0A9X1YTY3-F1
#
_entry.id   AF-A0A9X1YTY3-F1
#
_cell.length_a   1.000
_cell.length_b   1.000
_cell.length_c   1.000
_cell.angle_alpha   90.00
_cell.angle_beta   90.00
_cell.angle_gamma   90.00
#
_symmetry.space_group_name_H-M   'P 1'
#
loop_
_entity.id
_entity.type
_entity.pdbx_description
1 polymer ?
#
loop_
_entity_poly.entity_id
_entity_poly.type
_entity_poly.pdbx_seq_one_letter_code
_entity_poly.pdbx_strand_id
1 'polypeptide(L)'
;MNELLSGASVDNVERWSFISIILSEKFLDGVPEIVRKNNRRKELEFRLHISHGEFKESDEQHRISMMLDAIERSIGLMDSLKVSDSNKEIFLDAVNGARRKLLG
;
A
#
# COMPACT_ATOMS: atom_id res chain seq x y z
N MET A 1 11.52 -2.44 3.73
CA MET A 1 10.13 -2.16 4.13
C MET A 1 9.74 -2.98 5.35
N ASN A 2 9.90 -4.31 5.34
CA ASN A 2 9.69 -5.15 6.54
C ASN A 2 10.50 -4.72 7.77
N GLU A 3 11.75 -4.25 7.61
CA GLU A 3 12.58 -3.77 8.72
C GLU A 3 12.13 -2.42 9.32
N LEU A 4 11.47 -1.55 8.54
CA LEU A 4 10.94 -0.27 9.05
C LEU A 4 9.68 -0.47 9.90
N LEU A 5 9.04 -1.63 9.77
CA LEU A 5 7.82 -2.00 10.48
C LEU A 5 8.06 -3.08 11.54
N SER A 6 9.29 -3.58 11.71
CA SER A 6 9.59 -4.75 12.56
C SER A 6 9.47 -4.51 14.07
N GLY A 7 9.00 -3.34 14.50
CA GLY A 7 8.68 -3.01 15.89
C GLY A 7 7.30 -2.37 16.09
N ALA A 8 6.53 -2.18 15.01
CA ALA A 8 5.20 -1.61 15.07
C ALA A 8 4.19 -2.70 15.46
N SER A 9 3.72 -2.67 16.71
CA SER A 9 2.57 -3.47 17.13
C SER A 9 1.30 -2.75 16.69
N VAL A 10 0.72 -3.21 15.58
CA VAL A 10 -0.55 -2.70 15.06
C VAL A 10 -1.67 -3.51 15.72
N ASP A 11 -2.50 -2.86 16.53
CA ASP A 11 -3.54 -3.56 17.30
C ASP A 11 -4.42 -4.45 16.40
N ASN A 12 -4.49 -5.74 16.73
CA ASN A 12 -5.29 -6.75 16.03
C ASN A 12 -4.98 -6.93 14.53
N VAL A 13 -3.78 -6.56 14.06
CA VAL A 13 -3.29 -6.86 12.70
C VAL A 13 -1.92 -7.52 12.81
N GLU A 14 -1.83 -8.80 12.45
CA GLU A 14 -0.59 -9.57 12.43
C GLU A 14 0.14 -9.46 11.08
N ARG A 15 -0.58 -9.11 10.00
CA ARG A 15 0.01 -8.97 8.66
C ARG A 15 -0.71 -7.91 7.84
N TRP A 16 0.07 -7.10 7.15
CA TRP A 16 -0.37 -6.23 6.07
C TRP A 16 0.28 -6.68 4.76
N SER A 17 -0.54 -7.12 3.82
CA SER A 17 -0.10 -7.54 2.48
C SER A 17 -0.54 -6.52 1.45
N PHE A 18 0.43 -6.03 0.69
CA PHE A 18 0.23 -5.08 -0.39
C PHE A 18 0.77 -5.65 -1.69
N ILE A 19 -0.04 -5.61 -2.75
CA ILE A 19 0.34 -5.99 -4.10
C ILE A 19 -0.02 -4.83 -5.03
N SER A 20 0.97 -4.27 -5.72
CA SER A 20 0.72 -3.35 -6.83
C SER A 20 0.40 -4.14 -8.10
N ILE A 21 -0.67 -3.75 -8.79
CA ILE A 21 -1.07 -4.27 -10.09
C ILE A 21 -0.73 -3.21 -11.11
N ILE A 22 0.38 -3.41 -11.83
CA ILE A 22 0.79 -2.59 -12.96
C ILE A 22 0.48 -3.39 -14.21
N LEU A 23 -0.75 -3.26 -14.70
CA LEU A 23 -1.27 -4.03 -15.82
C LEU A 23 -1.94 -3.07 -16.81
N SER A 24 -1.75 -3.30 -18.11
CA SER A 24 -2.42 -2.48 -19.12
C SER A 24 -3.93 -2.48 -18.90
N GLU A 25 -4.51 -1.31 -19.10
CA GLU A 25 -5.92 -0.96 -18.94
C GLU A 25 -6.84 -1.92 -19.71
N LYS A 26 -6.33 -2.50 -20.81
CA LYS A 26 -7.02 -3.52 -21.62
C LYS A 26 -7.29 -4.84 -20.90
N PHE A 27 -6.62 -5.10 -19.77
CA PHE A 27 -6.73 -6.36 -19.01
C PHE A 27 -7.25 -6.15 -17.58
N LEU A 28 -7.58 -4.91 -17.18
CA LEU A 28 -7.98 -4.60 -15.80
C LEU A 28 -9.34 -5.23 -15.42
N ASP A 29 -10.23 -5.44 -16.38
CA ASP A 29 -11.54 -6.07 -16.14
C ASP A 29 -11.43 -7.46 -15.50
N GLY A 30 -10.33 -8.19 -15.75
CA GLY A 30 -10.06 -9.50 -15.17
C GLY A 30 -9.33 -9.47 -13.82
N VAL A 31 -8.89 -8.30 -13.35
CA VAL A 31 -8.05 -8.16 -12.16
C VAL A 31 -8.56 -6.98 -11.32
N PRO A 32 -9.68 -7.11 -10.60
CA PRO A 32 -10.21 -6.02 -9.79
C PRO A 32 -9.29 -5.70 -8.62
N GLU A 33 -9.38 -4.47 -8.11
CA GLU A 33 -8.75 -4.12 -6.84
C GLU A 33 -9.36 -4.93 -5.68
N ILE A 34 -8.52 -5.27 -4.70
CA ILE A 34 -8.94 -5.99 -3.51
C ILE A 34 -8.62 -5.13 -2.29
N VAL A 35 -9.62 -4.92 -1.44
CA VAL A 35 -9.49 -4.28 -0.13
C VAL A 35 -10.22 -5.16 0.86
N ARG A 36 -9.49 -5.89 1.71
CA ARG A 36 -10.12 -6.82 2.65
C ARG A 36 -9.39 -6.95 3.98
N LYS A 37 -10.17 -7.26 5.01
CA LYS A 37 -9.69 -7.63 6.35
C LYS A 37 -10.13 -9.05 6.68
N ASN A 38 -9.17 -9.90 7.03
CA ASN A 38 -9.42 -11.23 7.57
C ASN A 38 -9.28 -11.20 9.09
N ASN A 39 -10.40 -11.13 9.80
CA ASN A 39 -10.38 -11.04 11.27
C ASN A 39 -9.82 -12.30 11.95
N ARG A 40 -10.01 -13.49 11.36
CA ARG A 40 -9.54 -14.75 11.95
C ARG A 40 -8.01 -14.85 11.92
N ARG A 41 -7.40 -14.41 10.82
CA ARG A 41 -5.94 -14.39 10.64
C ARG A 41 -5.31 -13.05 11.02
N LYS A 42 -6.13 -12.05 11.36
CA LYS A 42 -5.72 -10.66 11.60
C LYS A 42 -4.90 -10.09 10.45
N GLU A 43 -5.34 -10.31 9.22
CA GLU A 43 -4.61 -9.88 8.01
C GLU A 43 -5.37 -8.77 7.29
N LEU A 44 -4.65 -7.77 6.82
CA LEU A 44 -5.12 -6.80 5.84
C LEU A 44 -4.51 -7.14 4.48
N GLU A 45 -5.33 -7.12 3.44
CA GLU A 45 -4.86 -7.33 2.08
C GLU A 45 -5.38 -6.25 1.15
N PHE A 46 -4.42 -5.67 0.43
CA PHE A 46 -4.64 -4.63 -0.56
C PHE A 46 -3.99 -5.06 -1.87
N ARG A 47 -4.78 -5.12 -2.93
CA ARG A 47 -4.28 -5.27 -4.30
C ARG A 47 -4.78 -4.07 -5.08
N LEU A 48 -3.87 -3.16 -5.39
CA LEU A 48 -4.21 -1.84 -5.90
C LEU A 48 -3.59 -1.61 -7.27
N HIS A 49 -4.35 -0.98 -8.15
CA HIS A 49 -3.91 -0.63 -9.50
C HIS A 49 -2.98 0.58 -9.47
N ILE A 50 -1.93 0.49 -10.28
CA ILE A 50 -1.08 1.62 -10.64
C ILE A 50 -1.20 1.77 -12.16
N SER A 51 -1.40 2.99 -12.65
CA SER A 51 -1.51 3.31 -14.07
C SER A 51 -0.32 2.71 -14.83
N HIS A 52 -0.59 1.75 -15.72
CA HIS A 52 0.47 1.06 -16.45
C HIS A 52 1.12 2.00 -17.47
N GLY A 53 0.31 2.78 -18.19
CA GLY A 53 0.82 3.77 -19.16
C GLY A 53 1.75 4.77 -18.49
N GLU A 54 1.31 5.39 -17.39
CA GLU A 54 2.11 6.37 -16.66
C GLU A 54 3.37 5.74 -16.04
N PHE A 55 3.25 4.56 -15.42
CA PHE A 55 4.39 3.86 -14.85
C PHE A 55 5.45 3.50 -15.89
N LYS A 56 5.02 3.08 -17.09
CA LYS A 56 5.92 2.71 -18.18
C LYS A 56 6.70 3.90 -18.74
N GLU A 57 6.04 5.05 -18.90
CA GLU A 57 6.66 6.24 -19.49
C GLU A 57 7.41 7.11 -18.46
N SER A 58 7.20 6.84 -17.17
CA SER A 58 7.86 7.50 -16.06
C SER A 58 9.34 7.14 -15.92
N ASP A 59 10.12 8.08 -15.38
CA ASP A 59 11.48 7.83 -14.90
C ASP A 59 11.48 7.03 -13.57
N GLU A 60 12.67 6.68 -13.10
CA GLU A 60 12.83 5.88 -11.88
C GLU A 60 12.22 6.56 -10.64
N GLN A 61 12.47 7.85 -10.46
CA GLN A 61 11.98 8.59 -9.29
C GLN A 61 10.45 8.64 -9.29
N HIS A 62 9.85 8.91 -10.44
CA HIS A 62 8.40 8.97 -10.57
C HIS A 62 7.77 7.59 -10.37
N ARG A 63 8.36 6.52 -10.88
CA ARG A 63 7.91 5.14 -10.61
C ARG A 63 7.94 4.79 -9.12
N ILE A 64 9.00 5.18 -8.42
CA ILE A 64 9.11 4.99 -6.97
C ILE A 64 8.00 5.79 -6.26
N SER A 65 7.76 7.04 -6.66
CA SER A 65 6.66 7.85 -6.11
C SER A 65 5.32 7.15 -6.30
N MET A 66 5.00 6.68 -7.51
CA MET A 66 3.74 5.98 -7.79
C MET A 66 3.54 4.73 -6.92
N MET A 67 4.60 3.98 -6.62
CA MET A 67 4.52 2.83 -5.70
C MET A 67 4.22 3.29 -4.27
N LEU A 68 4.88 4.34 -3.79
CA LEU A 68 4.66 4.89 -2.46
C LEU A 68 3.25 5.50 -2.33
N ASP A 69 2.77 6.19 -3.36
CA ASP A 69 1.42 6.75 -3.45
C ASP A 69 0.35 5.64 -3.37
N ALA A 70 0.60 4.50 -4.03
CA ALA A 70 -0.30 3.34 -3.94
C ALA A 70 -0.30 2.69 -2.55
N ILE A 71 0.85 2.62 -1.87
CA ILE A 71 0.93 2.17 -0.48
C ILE A 71 0.17 3.14 0.43
N GLU A 72 0.36 4.45 0.26
CA GLU A 72 -0.36 5.50 0.99
C GLU A 72 -1.88 5.39 0.78
N ARG A 73 -2.32 5.16 -0.46
CA ARG A 73 -3.73 4.90 -0.78
C ARG A 73 -4.27 3.68 -0.03
N SER A 74 -3.48 2.61 0.09
CA SER A 74 -3.89 1.42 0.85
C SER A 74 -4.07 1.71 2.34
N ILE A 75 -3.31 2.65 2.92
CA ILE A 75 -3.48 3.11 4.29
C ILE A 75 -4.77 3.92 4.43
N GLY A 76 -5.08 4.82 3.49
CA GLY A 76 -6.35 5.54 3.47
C GLY A 76 -7.57 4.61 3.38
N LEU A 77 -7.44 3.51 2.63
CA LEU A 77 -8.50 2.49 2.51
C LEU A 77 -8.72 1.68 3.80
N MET A 78 -7.82 1.75 4.79
CA MET A 78 -7.99 1.07 6.07
C MET A 78 -9.20 1.59 6.88
N ASP A 79 -9.70 2.79 6.58
CA ASP A 79 -10.92 3.35 7.17
C ASP A 79 -12.13 2.45 6.92
N SER A 80 -12.26 1.96 5.69
CA SER A 80 -13.32 1.03 5.30
C SER A 80 -13.24 -0.32 6.05
N LEU A 81 -12.07 -0.64 6.60
CA LEU A 81 -11.78 -1.87 7.33
C LEU A 81 -11.77 -1.67 8.86
N LYS A 82 -12.16 -0.48 9.35
CA LYS A 82 -12.22 -0.13 10.77
C LYS A 82 -10.88 -0.36 11.49
N VAL A 83 -9.78 0.04 10.85
CA VAL A 83 -8.47 0.14 11.51
C VAL A 83 -8.40 1.49 12.23
N SER A 84 -7.80 1.53 13.43
CA SER A 84 -7.70 2.75 14.22
C SER A 84 -6.78 3.79 13.58
N ASP A 85 -7.03 5.06 13.90
CA ASP A 85 -6.17 6.18 13.47
C ASP A 85 -4.73 6.01 13.92
N SER A 86 -4.51 5.61 15.17
CA SER A 86 -3.17 5.32 15.72
C SER A 86 -2.39 4.30 14.89
N ASN A 87 -3.06 3.27 14.39
CA ASN A 87 -2.44 2.25 13.56
C ASN A 87 -2.12 2.78 12.16
N LYS A 88 -3.00 3.60 11.57
CA LYS A 88 -2.75 4.25 10.28
C LYS A 88 -1.57 5.21 10.35
N GLU A 89 -1.45 5.99 11.42
CA GLU A 89 -0.34 6.93 11.65
C GLU A 89 1.01 6.21 11.60
N ILE A 90 1.14 5.05 12.25
CA ILE A 90 2.37 4.25 12.21
C ILE A 90 2.75 3.86 10.77
N PHE A 91 1.78 3.44 9.96
CA PHE A 91 2.03 3.10 8.55
C PHE A 91 2.37 4.34 7.72
N LEU A 92 1.69 5.45 7.94
CA LEU A 92 1.96 6.72 7.26
C LEU A 92 3.38 7.21 7.56
N ASP A 93 3.80 7.15 8.81
CA ASP A 93 5.16 7.52 9.22
C ASP A 93 6.22 6.66 8.52
N ALA A 94 5.98 5.36 8.40
CA ALA A 94 6.87 4.45 7.68
C ALA A 94 6.96 4.78 6.18
N VAL A 95 5.83 5.06 5.53
CA VAL A 95 5.79 5.46 4.10
C VAL A 95 6.47 6.81 3.90
N ASN A 96 6.23 7.79 4.77
CA ASN A 96 6.88 9.09 4.74
C ASN A 96 8.40 8.99 4.96
N GLY A 97 8.83 8.10 5.84
CA GLY A 97 10.24 7.78 6.04
C GLY A 97 10.87 7.17 4.79
N ALA A 98 10.20 6.22 4.15
CA ALA A 98 10.65 5.64 2.88
C ALA A 98 10.71 6.70 1.76
N ARG A 99 9.71 7.57 1.66
CA ARG A 99 9.66 8.65 0.67
C ARG A 99 10.85 9.59 0.81
N ARG A 100 11.15 10.07 2.03
CA ARG A 100 12.34 10.92 2.28
C ARG A 100 13.65 10.22 1.93
N LYS A 101 13.76 8.91 2.19
CA LYS A 101 14.99 8.15 1.92
C LYS A 101 15.21 7.88 0.43
N LEU A 102 14.15 7.68 -0.33
CA LEU A 102 14.22 7.23 -1.72
C LEU A 102 14.08 8.37 -2.74
N LEU A 103 13.42 9.47 -2.36
CA LEU A 103 13.11 10.60 -3.25
C LEU A 103 13.60 11.96 -2.72
N GLY A 104 14.16 12.00 -1.51
CA GLY A 104 14.72 13.20 -0.88
C GLY A 104 16.21 13.37 -1.10
#